data_AF-A0A7G8XDV1-F1
#
_entry.id   AF-A0A7G8XDV1-F1
#
_cell.length_a   1.000
_cell.length_b   1.000
_cell.length_c   1.000
_cell.angle_alpha   90.00
_cell.angle_beta   90.00
_cell.angle_gamma   90.00
#
_symmetry.space_group_name_H-M   'P 1'
#
loop_
_entity.id
_entity.type
_entity.pdbx_description
1 polymer ?
#
loop_
_entity_poly.entity_id
_entity_poly.type
_entity_poly.pdbx_seq_one_letter_code
_entity_poly.pdbx_strand_id
1 'polypeptide(L)' 'MKRPIGIRLDGCIYTSNGEDLSEEEFSNAFIEFIEEKGWYFGGGLFQIDEEGNHIKDIV' A
#
# COMPACT_ATOMS: atom_id res chain seq x y z
N MET A 1 4.04 25.05 -18.82
CA MET A 1 3.44 24.09 -17.86
C MET A 1 4.58 23.36 -17.16
N LYS A 2 4.68 23.40 -15.83
CA LYS A 2 5.68 22.60 -15.11
C LYS A 2 5.22 21.13 -15.12
N ARG A 3 6.14 20.21 -15.36
CA ARG A 3 5.84 18.77 -15.29
C ARG A 3 5.61 18.38 -13.82
N PRO A 4 4.66 17.47 -13.51
CA PRO A 4 4.51 16.96 -12.17
C PRO A 4 5.80 16.25 -11.72
N ILE A 5 6.14 16.38 -10.44
CA ILE A 5 7.20 15.65 -9.77
C ILE A 5 6.51 14.60 -8.90
N GLY A 6 6.95 13.34 -8.99
CA GLY A 6 6.40 12.23 -8.21
C GLY A 6 7.48 11.53 -7.39
N ILE A 7 7.05 10.71 -6.44
CA ILE A 7 7.90 9.82 -5.65
C ILE A 7 7.54 8.38 -6.02
N ARG A 8 8.56 7.55 -6.30
CA ARG A 8 8.38 6.11 -6.46
C ARG A 8 8.52 5.44 -5.10
N LEU A 9 7.55 4.61 -4.74
CA LEU A 9 7.62 3.74 -3.57
C LEU A 9 8.16 2.38 -4.00
N ASP A 10 9.06 1.82 -3.20
CA ASP A 10 9.65 0.50 -3.39
C ASP A 10 9.80 -0.14 -2.01
N GLY A 11 9.28 -1.35 -1.82
CA GLY A 11 9.25 -2.04 -0.55
C GLY A 11 7.91 -2.69 -0.22
N CYS A 12 7.87 -3.33 0.95
CA CYS A 12 6.75 -4.10 1.47
C CYS A 12 6.50 -3.73 2.93
N ILE A 13 5.29 -3.96 3.42
CA ILE A 13 4.87 -3.65 4.79
C ILE A 13 4.41 -4.94 5.44
N TYR A 14 4.85 -5.15 6.68
CA TYR A 14 4.57 -6.33 7.49
C TYR A 14 4.19 -5.89 8.89
N THR A 15 3.33 -6.67 9.55
CA THR A 15 3.01 -6.51 10.97
C THR A 15 4.00 -7.31 11.82
N SER A 16 4.35 -6.78 12.99
CA SER A 16 5.24 -7.47 13.94
C SER A 16 4.51 -8.09 15.13
N ASN A 17 3.19 -7.89 15.22
CA ASN A 17 2.35 -8.34 16.33
C ASN A 17 1.70 -9.72 16.10
N GLY A 18 1.92 -10.33 14.93
CA GLY A 18 1.34 -11.63 14.56
C GLY A 18 -0.12 -11.57 14.13
N GLU A 19 -0.69 -10.36 13.96
CA GLU A 19 -2.00 -10.17 13.33
C GLU A 19 -1.82 -10.04 11.81
N ASP A 20 -2.73 -10.64 11.06
CA ASP A 20 -2.72 -10.55 9.60
C ASP A 20 -3.07 -9.12 9.16
N LEU A 21 -2.20 -8.48 8.38
CA LEU A 21 -2.52 -7.22 7.70
C LEU A 21 -3.30 -7.55 6.43
N SER A 22 -4.58 -7.20 6.42
CA SER A 22 -5.39 -7.31 5.20
C SER A 22 -5.00 -6.21 4.20
N GLU A 23 -5.10 -6.54 2.91
CA GLU A 23 -4.90 -5.55 1.84
C GLU A 23 -5.90 -4.40 1.96
N GLU A 24 -7.18 -4.69 2.24
CA GLU A 24 -8.23 -3.69 2.35
C GLU A 24 -7.98 -2.69 3.49
N GLU A 25 -7.62 -3.17 4.69
CA GLU A 25 -7.34 -2.30 5.83
C GLU A 25 -6.16 -1.38 5.55
N PHE A 26 -5.08 -1.93 5.01
CA PHE A 26 -3.91 -1.14 4.65
C PHE A 26 -4.24 -0.13 3.55
N SER A 27 -4.90 -0.57 2.48
CA SER A 27 -5.25 0.26 1.32
C SER A 27 -6.15 1.42 1.71
N ASN A 28 -7.17 1.19 2.53
CA ASN A 28 -8.03 2.26 3.02
C ASN A 28 -7.25 3.30 3.84
N ALA A 29 -6.46 2.85 4.82
CA ALA A 29 -5.68 3.74 5.67
C ALA A 29 -4.59 4.51 4.89
N PHE A 30 -3.92 3.84 3.95
CA PHE A 30 -2.89 4.44 3.11
C PHE A 30 -3.47 5.49 2.16
N ILE A 31 -4.57 5.17 1.47
CA ILE A 31 -5.21 6.12 0.55
C ILE A 31 -5.75 7.33 1.31
N GLU A 32 -6.41 7.14 2.46
CA GLU A 32 -6.86 8.24 3.32
C GLU A 32 -5.70 9.18 3.68
N PHE A 33 -4.57 8.63 4.17
CA PHE A 33 -3.38 9.40 4.50
C PHE A 33 -2.83 10.22 3.31
N ILE A 34 -2.78 9.64 2.11
CA ILE A 34 -2.27 10.30 0.91
C ILE A 34 -3.22 11.45 0.47
N GLU A 35 -4.52 11.19 0.45
CA GLU A 35 -5.53 12.16 0.02
C GLU A 35 -5.65 13.34 0.99
N GLU A 36 -5.51 13.12 2.31
CA GLU A 36 -5.46 14.18 3.33
C GLU A 36 -4.33 15.20 3.09
N LYS A 37 -3.26 14.81 2.39
CA LYS A 37 -2.14 15.69 2.01
C LYS A 37 -2.34 16.36 0.64
N GLY A 38 -3.46 16.09 -0.04
CA GLY A 38 -3.71 16.55 -1.41
C GLY A 38 -2.81 15.86 -2.44
N TRP A 39 -2.31 14.66 -2.13
CA TRP A 39 -1.53 13.84 -3.04
C TRP A 39 -2.41 12.80 -3.70
N TYR A 40 -1.86 12.14 -4.72
CA TYR A 40 -2.55 11.08 -5.44
C TYR A 40 -1.61 9.90 -5.58
N PHE A 41 -2.09 8.72 -5.22
CA PHE A 41 -1.38 7.48 -5.47
C PHE A 41 -1.90 6.83 -6.75
N GLY A 42 -0.97 6.41 -7.61
CA GLY A 42 -1.28 5.62 -8.80
C GLY A 42 -0.48 4.33 -8.76
N GLY A 43 -1.17 3.18 -8.76
CA GLY A 43 -0.56 1.86 -8.63
C GLY A 43 -1.55 0.84 -8.10
N GLY A 44 -1.06 -0.36 -7.80
CA GLY A 44 -1.82 -1.39 -7.10
C GLY A 44 -1.18 -1.70 -5.75
N LEU A 45 -2.02 -2.00 -4.78
CA LEU A 45 -1.64 -2.57 -3.49
C LEU A 45 -2.10 -4.03 -3.53
N PHE A 46 -1.23 -4.95 -3.11
CA PHE A 46 -1.47 -6.38 -3.23
C PHE A 46 -0.95 -7.07 -1.99
N GLN A 47 -1.69 -8.06 -1.51
CA GLN A 47 -1.20 -8.90 -0.44
C GLN A 47 -0.10 -9.84 -0.93
N ILE A 48 0.93 -10.01 -0.10
CA ILE A 48 2.06 -10.89 -0.37
C ILE A 48 2.37 -11.78 0.83
N ASP A 49 3.02 -12.91 0.59
CA ASP A 49 3.62 -13.74 1.63
C ASP A 49 5.01 -13.24 2.06
N GLU A 50 5.64 -13.96 2.99
CA GLU A 50 6.99 -13.65 3.50
C GLU A 50 8.09 -13.76 2.42
N GLU A 51 7.84 -14.49 1.33
CA GLU A 51 8.75 -14.62 0.20
C GLU A 51 8.52 -13.53 -0.88
N GLY A 52 7.48 -12.71 -0.71
CA GLY A 52 7.09 -11.64 -1.62
C GLY A 52 6.21 -12.10 -2.79
N ASN A 53 5.68 -13.32 -2.74
CA ASN A 53 4.75 -13.79 -3.76
C ASN A 53 3.35 -13.24 -3.51
N HIS A 54 2.63 -12.89 -4.57
CA HIS A 54 1.23 -12.46 -4.46
C HIS A 54 0.36 -13.59 -3.91
N ILE A 55 -0.45 -13.27 -2.91
CA ILE A 55 -1.45 -14.18 -2.37
C ILE A 55 -2.85 -13.64 -2.61
N LYS A 56 -3.87 -14.52 -2.53
CA LYS A 56 -5.26 -14.07 -2.54
C LYS A 56 -5.54 -13.39 -1.21
N ASP A 57 -6.30 -12.30 -1.27
CA ASP A 57 -6.69 -11.56 -0.08
C ASP A 57 -7.27 -12.51 0.97
N ILE A 58 -6.69 -12.45 2.17
CA ILE A 58 -7.22 -13.15 3.34
C ILE A 58 -8.54 -12.44 3.69
N VAL A 59 -9.66 -13.14 3.45
CA VAL A 59 -11.02 -12.70 3.81
C VAL A 59 -11.31 -13.05 5.26
#